data_AF-A0A660S6V5-F1
#
_entry.id   AF-A0A660S6V5-F1
#
_cell.length_a   1.000
_cell.length_b   1.000
_cell.length_c   1.000
_cell.angle_alpha   90.00
_cell.angle_beta   90.00
_cell.angle_gamma   90.00
#
_symmetry.space_group_name_H-M   'P 1'
#
loop_
_entity.id
_entity.type
_entity.pdbx_description
1 polymer ?
#
loop_
_entity_poly.entity_id
_entity_poly.type
_entity_poly.pdbx_seq_one_letter_code
_entity_poly.pdbx_strand_id
1 'polypeptide(L)'
;MKKIIIIGGGLTGLSAAYFLEKENISYTLIEKENTTGGLCKTLSVNGYKFDYTGHLLHLRSENIKNILFDELNLKKLLSRHKRMSKILISNRFVDYPFQANINQLPEKIKNECIEGFKRRISNIDVVSFKDWVKKYFGDGMGKYFFYPYNEKLWRMKCDKLSYEWTGRYVPQVSLNDIENPPDQIGYNSYFYYPRNSGIDILPQTIENKLNSINMIKGEKVLSINYQNKTIKTEKET
;
A
#
# COMPACT_ATOMS: atom_id res chain seq x y z
N MET A 1 23.02 23.99 -17.23
CA MET A 1 22.03 23.60 -16.19
C MET A 1 21.92 22.09 -16.16
N LYS A 2 21.78 21.46 -14.98
CA LYS A 2 21.52 20.02 -14.90
C LYS A 2 20.08 19.76 -15.31
N LYS A 3 19.85 19.04 -16.42
CA LYS A 3 18.53 18.62 -16.87
C LYS A 3 18.13 17.37 -16.08
N ILE A 4 17.15 17.48 -15.20
CA ILE A 4 16.61 16.31 -14.47
C ILE A 4 15.63 15.59 -15.39
N ILE A 5 15.72 14.27 -15.47
CA ILE A 5 14.80 13.43 -16.23
C ILE A 5 14.03 12.56 -15.25
N ILE A 6 12.70 12.62 -15.32
CA ILE A 6 11.78 11.77 -14.55
C ILE A 6 11.19 10.76 -15.52
N ILE A 7 11.36 9.47 -15.23
CA ILE A 7 10.80 8.39 -16.04
C ILE A 7 9.60 7.80 -15.30
N GLY A 8 8.42 7.98 -15.88
CA GLY A 8 7.13 7.55 -15.34
C GLY A 8 6.32 8.70 -14.73
N GLY A 9 5.10 8.88 -15.22
CA GLY A 9 4.07 9.78 -14.72
C GLY A 9 3.19 9.13 -13.65
N GLY A 10 3.71 8.20 -12.85
CA GLY A 10 3.03 7.70 -11.67
C GLY A 10 3.04 8.71 -10.52
N LEU A 11 2.40 8.38 -9.39
CA LEU A 11 2.36 9.27 -8.21
C LEU A 11 3.75 9.71 -7.74
N THR A 12 4.75 8.82 -7.79
CA THR A 12 6.14 9.14 -7.46
C THR A 12 6.74 10.20 -8.40
N GLY A 13 6.59 10.01 -9.71
CA GLY A 13 7.16 10.93 -10.71
C GLY A 13 6.46 12.29 -10.72
N LEU A 14 5.13 12.29 -10.60
CA LEU A 14 4.36 13.53 -10.45
C LEU A 14 4.72 14.28 -9.17
N SER A 15 4.92 13.57 -8.06
CA SER A 15 5.37 14.19 -6.81
C SER A 15 6.77 14.78 -6.94
N ALA A 16 7.70 14.08 -7.60
CA ALA A 16 9.04 14.60 -7.85
C ALA A 16 8.99 15.88 -8.70
N ALA A 17 8.22 15.86 -9.81
CA ALA A 17 8.00 17.02 -10.66
C ALA A 17 7.42 18.21 -9.88
N TYR A 18 6.41 17.96 -9.03
CA TYR A 18 5.77 19.00 -8.21
C TYR A 18 6.75 19.70 -7.27
N PHE A 19 7.64 18.96 -6.60
CA PHE A 19 8.65 19.57 -5.73
C PHE A 19 9.78 20.24 -6.52
N LEU A 20 10.15 19.74 -7.71
CA LEU A 20 11.12 20.42 -8.57
C LEU A 20 10.61 21.76 -9.07
N GLU A 21 9.33 21.86 -9.45
CA GLU A 21 8.72 23.14 -9.85
C GLU A 21 8.65 24.13 -8.71
N LYS A 22 8.32 23.69 -7.48
CA LYS A 22 8.38 24.55 -6.29
C LYS A 22 9.76 25.17 -6.06
N GLU A 23 10.81 24.43 -6.36
CA GLU A 23 12.20 24.88 -6.25
C GLU A 23 12.73 25.55 -7.54
N ASN A 24 11.88 25.78 -8.55
CA ASN A 24 12.24 26.33 -9.86
C ASN A 24 13.35 25.54 -10.58
N ILE A 25 13.41 24.22 -10.39
CA ILE A 25 14.40 23.34 -11.01
C ILE A 25 13.83 22.75 -12.30
N SER A 26 14.54 22.92 -13.41
CA SER A 26 14.10 22.39 -14.71
C SER A 26 14.18 20.86 -14.78
N TYR A 27 13.13 20.25 -15.35
CA TYR A 27 13.04 18.81 -15.55
C TYR A 27 12.30 18.45 -16.84
N THR A 28 12.38 17.19 -17.24
CA THR A 28 11.52 16.60 -18.24
C THR A 28 10.96 15.28 -17.70
N LEU A 29 9.64 15.17 -17.61
CA LEU A 29 8.94 13.96 -17.23
C LEU A 29 8.47 13.23 -18.49
N ILE A 30 8.77 11.93 -18.57
CA ILE A 30 8.41 11.08 -19.71
C ILE A 30 7.52 9.94 -19.22
N GLU A 31 6.31 9.81 -19.77
CA GLU A 31 5.35 8.76 -19.47
C GLU A 31 4.98 8.01 -20.75
N LYS A 32 5.03 6.68 -20.70
CA LYS A 32 4.73 5.82 -21.84
C LYS A 32 3.25 5.82 -22.22
N GLU A 33 2.36 5.99 -21.26
CA GLU A 33 0.93 6.05 -21.48
C GLU A 33 0.48 7.47 -21.87
N ASN A 34 -0.68 7.59 -22.52
CA ASN A 34 -1.28 8.90 -22.82
C ASN A 34 -1.83 9.62 -21.57
N THR A 35 -1.91 8.91 -20.43
CA THR A 35 -2.44 9.41 -19.16
C THR A 35 -1.50 9.09 -18.01
N THR A 36 -1.36 10.02 -17.07
CA THR A 36 -0.57 9.84 -15.85
C THR A 36 -1.35 9.06 -14.78
N GLY A 37 -0.68 8.72 -13.67
CA GLY A 37 -1.26 8.08 -12.49
C GLY A 37 -0.68 6.71 -12.19
N GLY A 38 -0.08 6.01 -13.16
CA GLY A 38 0.48 4.67 -12.97
C GLY A 38 -0.55 3.68 -12.39
N LEU A 39 -0.24 3.03 -11.26
CA LEU A 39 -1.16 2.15 -10.53
C LEU A 39 -2.22 2.90 -9.70
N CYS A 40 -2.09 4.22 -9.56
CA CYS A 40 -3.07 5.10 -8.92
C CYS A 40 -4.07 5.59 -9.98
N LYS A 41 -4.73 4.66 -10.67
CA LYS A 41 -5.67 4.91 -11.75
C LYS A 41 -7.02 4.28 -11.47
N THR A 42 -8.06 4.85 -12.08
CA THR A 42 -9.45 4.40 -12.02
C THR A 42 -9.96 4.19 -13.44
N LEU A 43 -10.53 3.02 -13.69
CA LEU A 43 -11.18 2.65 -14.94
C LEU A 43 -12.69 2.85 -14.80
N SER A 44 -13.33 3.32 -15.87
CA SER A 44 -14.79 3.36 -15.95
C SER A 44 -15.28 2.28 -16.92
N VAL A 45 -16.08 1.34 -16.43
CA VAL A 45 -16.62 0.22 -17.21
C VAL A 45 -18.12 0.13 -16.94
N ASN A 46 -18.94 0.32 -17.98
CA ASN A 46 -20.41 0.25 -17.91
C ASN A 46 -21.02 1.10 -16.77
N GLY A 47 -20.49 2.31 -16.54
CA GLY A 47 -20.94 3.22 -15.49
C GLY A 47 -20.37 2.93 -14.10
N TYR A 48 -19.63 1.84 -13.91
CA TYR A 48 -18.93 1.50 -12.67
C TYR A 48 -17.48 1.96 -12.70
N LYS A 49 -16.94 2.34 -11.54
CA LYS A 49 -15.54 2.76 -11.37
C LYS A 49 -14.73 1.68 -10.67
N PHE A 50 -13.57 1.35 -11.22
CA PHE A 50 -12.66 0.33 -10.71
C PHE A 50 -11.26 0.88 -10.60
N ASP A 51 -10.71 0.94 -9.39
CA ASP A 51 -9.28 1.18 -9.23
C ASP A 51 -8.48 -0.09 -9.60
N TYR A 52 -7.24 0.07 -10.05
CA TYR A 52 -6.35 -1.06 -10.35
C TYR A 52 -6.04 -1.93 -9.12
N THR A 53 -6.15 -1.37 -7.92
CA THR A 53 -5.97 -2.06 -6.64
C THR A 53 -6.75 -1.34 -5.55
N GLY A 54 -6.82 -1.92 -4.36
CA GLY A 54 -7.39 -1.26 -3.20
C GLY A 54 -6.50 -0.10 -2.73
N HIS A 55 -7.02 1.13 -2.78
CA HIS A 55 -6.32 2.31 -2.28
C HIS A 55 -6.97 2.83 -1.01
N LEU A 56 -6.14 3.00 0.02
CA LEU A 56 -6.54 3.53 1.32
C LEU A 56 -5.54 4.63 1.70
N LEU A 57 -5.92 5.90 1.59
CA LEU A 57 -4.99 7.00 1.83
C LEU A 57 -4.80 7.23 3.33
N HIS A 58 -3.70 6.69 3.86
CA HIS A 58 -3.25 6.91 5.23
C HIS A 58 -2.27 8.09 5.29
N LEU A 59 -2.80 9.29 5.51
CA LEU A 59 -2.01 10.52 5.59
C LEU A 59 -1.38 10.67 6.99
N ARG A 60 -0.16 10.15 7.15
CA ARG A 60 0.58 10.16 8.43
C ARG A 60 1.46 11.38 8.66
N SER A 61 1.97 11.98 7.59
CA SER A 61 2.78 13.18 7.67
C SER A 61 1.84 14.38 7.62
N GLU A 62 1.86 15.20 8.66
CA GLU A 62 1.04 16.41 8.69
C GLU A 62 1.44 17.37 7.56
N ASN A 63 2.73 17.44 7.21
CA ASN A 63 3.21 18.20 6.06
C ASN A 63 2.57 17.71 4.75
N ILE A 64 2.61 16.40 4.47
CA ILE A 64 1.98 15.84 3.27
C ILE A 64 0.47 16.06 3.29
N LYS A 65 -0.16 15.92 4.45
CA LYS A 65 -1.59 16.17 4.61
C LYS A 65 -1.95 17.62 4.28
N ASN A 66 -1.17 18.59 4.75
CA ASN A 66 -1.38 20.01 4.43
C ASN A 66 -1.17 20.28 2.94
N ILE A 67 -0.14 19.72 2.32
CA ILE A 67 0.07 19.82 0.86
C ILE A 67 -1.15 19.28 0.11
N LEU A 68 -1.62 18.08 0.45
CA LEU A 68 -2.77 17.48 -0.24
C LEU A 68 -4.06 18.28 -0.01
N PHE A 69 -4.32 18.70 1.22
CA PHE A 69 -5.60 19.29 1.60
C PHE A 69 -5.71 20.76 1.25
N ASP A 70 -4.66 21.53 1.50
CA ASP A 70 -4.68 22.98 1.41
C ASP A 70 -4.08 23.42 0.08
N GLU A 71 -2.87 22.98 -0.26
CA GLU A 71 -2.21 23.42 -1.50
C GLU A 71 -2.85 22.79 -2.77
N LEU A 72 -3.11 21.49 -2.72
CA LEU A 72 -3.76 20.74 -3.79
C LEU A 72 -5.29 20.74 -3.67
N ASN A 73 -5.86 21.36 -2.63
CA ASN A 73 -7.30 21.54 -2.45
C ASN A 73 -8.11 20.22 -2.44
N LEU A 74 -7.51 19.08 -2.09
CA LEU A 74 -8.17 17.77 -2.10
C LEU A 74 -9.12 17.56 -0.92
N LYS A 75 -9.12 18.44 0.09
CA LYS A 75 -9.91 18.28 1.32
C LYS A 75 -11.41 18.13 1.04
N LYS A 76 -11.93 18.81 0.03
CA LYS A 76 -13.36 18.73 -0.36
C LYS A 76 -13.70 17.49 -1.19
N LEU A 77 -12.71 16.88 -1.83
CA LEU A 77 -12.86 15.73 -2.73
C LEU A 77 -12.72 14.40 -1.99
N LEU A 78 -12.02 14.41 -0.85
CA LEU A 78 -11.76 13.24 -0.02
C LEU A 78 -12.75 13.14 1.15
N SER A 79 -13.23 11.93 1.42
CA SER A 79 -13.96 11.58 2.63
C SER A 79 -13.06 10.79 3.58
N ARG A 80 -13.24 11.01 4.88
CA ARG A 80 -12.62 10.18 5.91
C ARG A 80 -13.54 9.01 6.23
N HIS A 81 -13.01 7.80 6.19
CA HIS A 81 -13.74 6.57 6.47
C HIS A 81 -13.14 5.85 7.67
N LYS A 82 -14.00 5.30 8.54
CA LYS A 82 -13.59 4.31 9.55
C LYS A 82 -13.37 2.97 8.82
N ARG A 83 -12.21 2.37 9.02
CA ARG A 83 -11.89 1.08 8.41
C ARG A 83 -12.76 -0.01 9.02
N MET A 84 -13.47 -0.74 8.16
CA MET A 84 -14.15 -1.99 8.50
C MET A 84 -13.54 -3.09 7.65
N SER A 85 -12.79 -3.99 8.27
CA SER A 85 -12.09 -5.08 7.58
C SER A 85 -12.39 -6.39 8.29
N LYS A 86 -12.81 -7.38 7.51
CA LYS A 86 -13.19 -8.72 7.96
C LYS A 86 -12.39 -9.76 7.19
N ILE A 87 -12.22 -10.93 7.79
CA ILE A 87 -11.52 -12.08 7.25
C ILE A 87 -12.54 -13.22 7.17
N LEU A 88 -12.72 -13.81 5.99
CA LEU A 88 -13.60 -14.95 5.81
C LEU A 88 -12.84 -16.26 6.07
N ILE A 89 -13.10 -16.92 7.19
CA ILE A 89 -12.51 -18.21 7.58
C ILE A 89 -13.64 -19.12 8.07
N SER A 90 -13.67 -20.36 7.58
CA SER A 90 -14.66 -21.37 7.98
C SER A 90 -16.11 -20.86 7.90
N ASN A 91 -16.45 -20.17 6.81
CA ASN A 91 -17.75 -19.54 6.57
C ASN A 91 -18.18 -18.52 7.65
N ARG A 92 -17.23 -17.92 8.37
CA ARG A 92 -17.47 -16.85 9.33
C ARG A 92 -16.64 -15.62 9.00
N PHE A 93 -17.23 -14.44 9.21
CA PHE A 93 -16.51 -13.17 9.15
C PHE A 93 -15.88 -12.88 10.51
N VAL A 94 -14.56 -12.86 10.55
CA VAL A 94 -13.75 -12.53 11.73
C VAL A 94 -13.20 -11.11 11.58
N ASP A 95 -13.24 -10.32 12.64
CA ASP A 95 -12.63 -8.98 12.62
C ASP A 95 -11.12 -9.00 12.39
N TYR A 96 -10.63 -8.02 11.62
CA TYR A 96 -9.20 -7.73 11.57
C TYR A 96 -8.79 -6.93 12.81
N PRO A 97 -7.62 -7.21 13.43
CA PRO A 97 -6.66 -8.22 13.03
C PRO A 97 -7.01 -9.63 13.55
N PHE A 98 -6.68 -10.65 12.75
CA PHE A 98 -7.00 -12.06 13.04
C PHE A 98 -6.59 -12.49 14.45
N GLN A 99 -5.34 -12.22 14.80
CA GLN A 99 -4.69 -12.65 16.04
C GLN A 99 -5.37 -12.12 17.31
N ALA A 100 -6.08 -10.99 17.24
CA ALA A 100 -6.84 -10.44 18.36
C ALA A 100 -8.30 -10.91 18.38
N ASN A 101 -8.78 -11.52 17.31
CA ASN A 101 -10.19 -11.86 17.13
C ASN A 101 -10.42 -13.36 16.97
N ILE A 102 -9.47 -14.19 17.41
CA ILE A 102 -9.58 -15.65 17.31
C ILE A 102 -10.76 -16.21 18.14
N ASN A 103 -11.28 -15.45 19.12
CA ASN A 103 -12.48 -15.83 19.88
C ASN A 103 -13.76 -15.89 19.03
N GLN A 104 -13.76 -15.28 17.84
CA GLN A 104 -14.89 -15.34 16.89
C GLN A 104 -14.91 -16.66 16.07
N LEU A 105 -13.83 -17.45 16.14
CA LEU A 105 -13.68 -18.70 15.39
C LEU A 105 -14.39 -19.87 16.08
N PRO A 106 -14.63 -20.98 15.37
CA PRO A 106 -15.04 -22.24 15.99
C PRO A 106 -14.06 -22.69 17.08
N GLU A 107 -14.58 -23.28 18.16
CA GLU A 107 -13.81 -23.58 19.38
C GLU A 107 -12.55 -24.42 19.11
N LYS A 108 -12.64 -25.39 18.18
CA LYS A 108 -11.49 -26.19 17.74
C LYS A 108 -10.35 -25.32 17.18
N ILE A 109 -10.67 -24.39 16.30
CA ILE A 109 -9.68 -23.52 15.63
C ILE A 109 -9.09 -22.54 16.65
N LYS A 110 -9.95 -21.92 17.46
CA LYS A 110 -9.55 -21.03 18.55
C LYS A 110 -8.55 -21.74 19.49
N ASN A 111 -8.86 -22.95 19.94
CA ASN A 111 -7.99 -23.70 20.85
C ASN A 111 -6.66 -24.09 20.19
N GLU A 112 -6.67 -24.52 18.91
CA GLU A 112 -5.43 -24.75 18.16
C GLU A 112 -4.56 -23.48 18.06
N CYS A 113 -5.18 -22.31 17.85
CA CYS A 113 -4.48 -21.02 17.83
C CYS A 113 -3.89 -20.67 19.19
N ILE A 114 -4.66 -20.78 20.29
CA ILE A 114 -4.21 -20.46 21.65
C ILE A 114 -3.06 -21.39 22.06
N GLU A 115 -3.21 -22.71 21.86
CA GLU A 115 -2.18 -23.68 22.23
C GLU A 115 -0.93 -23.58 21.35
N GLY A 116 -1.09 -23.22 20.07
CA GLY A 116 0.04 -22.89 19.20
C GLY A 116 0.76 -21.63 19.66
N PHE A 117 0.02 -20.61 20.09
CA PHE A 117 0.58 -19.39 20.64
C PHE A 117 1.36 -19.69 21.92
N LYS A 118 0.79 -20.38 22.90
CA LYS A 118 1.48 -20.72 24.17
C LYS A 118 2.77 -21.53 23.98
N ARG A 119 2.79 -22.46 23.01
CA ARG A 119 3.94 -23.33 22.74
C ARG A 119 4.98 -22.73 21.78
N ARG A 120 4.80 -21.50 21.33
CA ARG A 120 5.71 -20.87 20.36
C ARG A 120 7.13 -20.78 20.89
N ILE A 121 8.11 -21.14 20.05
CA ILE A 121 9.52 -21.07 20.40
C ILE A 121 9.99 -19.63 20.13
N SER A 122 10.26 -18.87 21.20
CA SER A 122 10.69 -17.48 21.10
C SER A 122 12.17 -17.34 20.71
N ASN A 123 13.00 -18.34 21.04
CA ASN A 123 14.44 -18.32 20.79
C ASN A 123 14.80 -18.99 19.44
N ILE A 124 14.22 -18.48 18.35
CA ILE A 124 14.56 -18.88 16.99
C ILE A 124 15.16 -17.71 16.21
N ASP A 125 16.12 -18.03 15.34
CA ASP A 125 16.62 -17.13 14.33
C ASP A 125 15.53 -16.87 13.29
N VAL A 126 15.29 -15.59 13.00
CA VAL A 126 14.22 -15.17 12.10
C VAL A 126 14.85 -14.77 10.78
N VAL A 127 14.71 -15.63 9.77
CA VAL A 127 15.21 -15.37 8.41
C VAL A 127 14.08 -15.27 7.38
N SER A 128 12.89 -15.78 7.71
CA SER A 128 11.71 -15.73 6.86
C SER A 128 10.47 -15.23 7.60
N PHE A 129 9.43 -14.88 6.85
CA PHE A 129 8.11 -14.55 7.38
C PHE A 129 7.49 -15.75 8.11
N LYS A 130 7.76 -16.98 7.64
CA LYS A 130 7.30 -18.19 8.33
C LYS A 130 7.91 -18.30 9.74
N ASP A 131 9.21 -18.07 9.87
CA ASP A 131 9.90 -18.08 11.18
C ASP A 131 9.38 -16.96 12.07
N TRP A 132 9.17 -15.77 11.49
CA TRP A 132 8.60 -14.64 12.22
C TRP A 132 7.22 -14.99 12.80
N VAL A 133 6.33 -15.58 11.99
CA VAL A 133 5.02 -16.04 12.46
C VAL A 133 5.15 -17.09 13.55
N LYS A 134 6.05 -18.07 13.40
CA LYS A 134 6.30 -19.09 14.43
C LYS A 134 6.74 -18.48 15.74
N LYS A 135 7.67 -17.51 15.71
CA LYS A 135 8.20 -16.83 16.89
C LYS A 135 7.12 -16.04 17.63
N TYR A 136 6.30 -15.28 16.91
CA TYR A 136 5.38 -14.31 17.52
C TYR A 136 3.96 -14.83 17.72
N PHE A 137 3.47 -15.73 16.88
CA PHE A 137 2.06 -16.17 16.86
C PHE A 137 1.87 -17.69 16.96
N GLY A 138 2.91 -18.48 16.67
CA GLY A 138 2.87 -19.93 16.69
C GLY A 138 2.14 -20.56 15.50
N ASP A 139 2.24 -21.89 15.40
CA ASP A 139 1.81 -22.64 14.21
C ASP A 139 0.30 -22.63 13.99
N GLY A 140 -0.51 -22.51 15.04
CA GLY A 140 -1.97 -22.45 14.93
C GLY A 140 -2.42 -21.24 14.11
N MET A 141 -2.05 -20.03 14.56
CA MET A 141 -2.36 -18.81 13.80
C MET A 141 -1.68 -18.79 12.42
N GLY A 142 -0.47 -19.35 12.33
CA GLY A 142 0.23 -19.57 11.08
C GLY A 142 -0.61 -20.33 10.05
N LYS A 143 -1.06 -21.53 10.44
CA LYS A 143 -1.86 -22.45 9.62
C LYS A 143 -3.19 -21.85 9.17
N TYR A 144 -3.92 -21.20 10.06
CA TYR A 144 -5.30 -20.77 9.77
C TYR A 144 -5.40 -19.43 9.05
N PHE A 145 -4.41 -18.54 9.18
CA PHE A 145 -4.47 -17.23 8.56
C PHE A 145 -3.16 -16.82 7.90
N PHE A 146 -2.08 -16.70 8.66
CA PHE A 146 -0.89 -16.01 8.16
C PHE A 146 -0.30 -16.65 6.91
N TYR A 147 -0.16 -17.99 6.87
CA TYR A 147 0.40 -18.68 5.71
C TYR A 147 -0.52 -18.65 4.49
N PRO A 148 -1.77 -19.18 4.54
CA PRO A 148 -2.61 -19.21 3.34
C PRO A 148 -2.93 -17.81 2.80
N TYR A 149 -3.12 -16.81 3.67
CA TYR A 149 -3.37 -15.44 3.24
C TYR A 149 -2.16 -14.81 2.55
N ASN A 150 -0.97 -14.90 3.13
CA ASN A 150 0.23 -14.27 2.57
C ASN A 150 0.73 -15.02 1.33
N GLU A 151 0.64 -16.36 1.27
CA GLU A 151 0.99 -17.10 0.06
C GLU A 151 0.04 -16.77 -1.10
N LYS A 152 -1.24 -16.54 -0.82
CA LYS A 152 -2.21 -16.06 -1.81
C LYS A 152 -1.90 -14.64 -2.28
N LEU A 153 -1.59 -13.73 -1.36
CA LEU A 153 -1.34 -12.32 -1.65
C LEU A 153 -0.03 -12.13 -2.43
N TRP A 154 1.06 -12.72 -1.94
CA TRP A 154 2.40 -12.53 -2.47
C TRP A 154 2.77 -13.53 -3.57
N ARG A 155 1.93 -14.56 -3.79
CA ARG A 155 2.20 -15.67 -4.72
C ARG A 155 3.56 -16.33 -4.49
N MET A 156 4.01 -16.37 -3.24
CA MET A 156 5.30 -16.89 -2.81
C MET A 156 5.16 -17.59 -1.46
N LYS A 157 5.92 -18.67 -1.26
CA LYS A 157 5.95 -19.42 0.01
C LYS A 157 6.47 -18.55 1.16
N CYS A 158 5.85 -18.66 2.34
CA CYS A 158 6.20 -17.83 3.48
C CYS A 158 7.61 -18.07 4.04
N ASP A 159 8.23 -19.22 3.75
CA ASP A 159 9.63 -19.50 4.07
C ASP A 159 10.63 -18.82 3.12
N LYS A 160 10.15 -18.27 2.00
CA LYS A 160 10.94 -17.48 1.04
C LYS A 160 10.63 -15.97 1.10
N LEU A 161 9.66 -15.56 1.91
CA LEU A 161 9.26 -14.16 2.07
C LEU A 161 10.04 -13.53 3.22
N SER A 162 10.62 -12.34 3.00
CA SER A 162 11.24 -11.55 4.09
C SER A 162 10.17 -11.13 5.11
N TYR A 163 10.56 -11.00 6.39
CA TYR A 163 9.68 -10.55 7.46
C TYR A 163 9.79 -9.04 7.75
N GLU A 164 10.73 -8.32 7.13
CA GLU A 164 11.04 -6.92 7.48
C GLU A 164 9.85 -5.97 7.29
N TRP A 165 8.97 -6.29 6.34
CA TRP A 165 7.75 -5.52 6.10
C TRP A 165 6.73 -5.64 7.24
N THR A 166 6.85 -6.59 8.16
CA THR A 166 5.81 -6.86 9.18
C THR A 166 5.66 -5.72 10.18
N GLY A 167 6.74 -5.00 10.48
CA GLY A 167 6.87 -4.04 11.60
C GLY A 167 5.57 -3.37 12.04
N ARG A 168 5.18 -2.27 11.40
CA ARG A 168 3.92 -1.57 11.73
C ARG A 168 2.67 -2.24 11.16
N TYR A 169 2.81 -3.16 10.22
CA TYR A 169 1.72 -3.63 9.37
C TYR A 169 1.01 -4.87 9.92
N VAL A 170 1.69 -5.63 10.77
CA VAL A 170 1.14 -6.79 11.46
C VAL A 170 1.15 -6.50 12.96
N PRO A 171 0.01 -6.11 13.55
CA PRO A 171 -0.05 -5.82 14.98
C PRO A 171 0.36 -7.01 15.82
N GLN A 172 1.23 -6.81 16.81
CA GLN A 172 1.51 -7.85 17.80
C GLN A 172 0.38 -7.89 18.84
N VAL A 173 0.18 -9.06 19.44
CA VAL A 173 -0.80 -9.27 20.52
C VAL A 173 -0.15 -10.06 21.65
N SER A 174 -0.56 -9.77 22.87
CA SER A 174 -0.28 -10.56 24.07
C SER A 174 -1.35 -11.64 24.28
N LEU A 175 -1.12 -12.56 25.24
CA LEU A 175 -2.18 -13.48 25.68
C LEU A 175 -3.40 -12.72 26.23
N ASN A 176 -3.16 -11.62 26.96
CA ASN A 176 -4.25 -10.81 27.49
C ASN A 176 -5.05 -10.15 26.37
N ASP A 177 -4.42 -9.69 25.27
CA ASP A 177 -5.15 -9.12 24.13
C ASP A 177 -5.98 -10.17 23.37
N ILE A 178 -5.60 -11.44 23.46
CA ILE A 178 -6.36 -12.56 22.89
C ILE A 178 -7.61 -12.82 23.74
N GLU A 179 -7.47 -12.81 25.07
CA GLU A 179 -8.58 -13.05 26.00
C GLU A 179 -9.51 -11.83 26.12
N ASN A 180 -8.92 -10.64 26.15
CA ASN A 180 -9.56 -9.35 26.32
C ASN A 180 -9.19 -8.42 25.15
N PRO A 181 -9.84 -8.59 23.98
CA PRO A 181 -9.50 -7.84 22.78
C PRO A 181 -9.76 -6.34 22.96
N PRO A 182 -8.76 -5.46 22.75
CA PRO A 182 -8.94 -4.02 22.86
C PRO A 182 -9.80 -3.46 21.70
N ASP A 183 -10.51 -2.36 21.96
CA ASP A 183 -11.45 -1.73 21.01
C ASP A 183 -10.81 -1.31 19.67
N GLN A 184 -9.50 -1.01 19.66
CA GLN A 184 -8.76 -0.64 18.45
C GLN A 184 -7.37 -1.24 18.44
N ILE A 185 -7.03 -1.89 17.33
CA ILE A 185 -5.70 -2.43 17.07
C ILE A 185 -5.23 -2.05 15.66
N GLY A 186 -4.01 -1.50 15.60
CA GLY A 186 -3.31 -1.22 14.35
C GLY A 186 -3.26 0.25 13.95
N TYR A 187 -2.45 0.54 12.93
CA TYR A 187 -2.08 1.90 12.52
C TYR A 187 -3.09 2.58 11.58
N ASN A 188 -4.13 1.87 11.14
CA ASN A 188 -4.96 2.23 9.97
C ASN A 188 -6.47 2.25 10.26
N SER A 189 -6.88 2.61 11.47
CA SER A 189 -8.30 2.70 11.85
C SER A 189 -9.13 3.66 11.00
N TYR A 190 -8.49 4.65 10.38
CA TYR A 190 -9.12 5.58 9.43
C TYR A 190 -8.27 5.75 8.17
N PHE A 191 -8.93 6.04 7.06
CA PHE A 191 -8.30 6.41 5.79
C PHE A 191 -9.13 7.45 5.07
N TYR A 192 -8.51 8.12 4.09
CA TYR A 192 -9.21 8.98 3.16
C TYR A 192 -9.43 8.27 1.83
N TYR A 193 -10.57 8.53 1.20
CA TYR A 193 -10.86 8.06 -0.16
C TYR A 193 -11.77 9.06 -0.88
N PRO A 194 -11.67 9.22 -2.21
CA PRO A 194 -12.53 10.13 -2.97
C PRO A 194 -14.02 9.78 -2.90
N ARG A 195 -14.89 10.79 -2.81
CA ARG A 195 -16.35 10.58 -2.62
C ARG A 195 -17.06 10.05 -3.87
N ASN A 196 -16.80 10.69 -5.01
CA ASN A 196 -17.58 10.52 -6.24
C ASN A 196 -16.70 10.15 -7.46
N SER A 197 -15.39 10.02 -7.26
CA SER A 197 -14.41 9.59 -8.26
C SER A 197 -13.76 8.28 -7.81
N GLY A 198 -12.74 7.82 -8.51
CA GLY A 198 -11.80 6.87 -7.92
C GLY A 198 -10.52 7.58 -7.49
N ILE A 199 -9.51 6.79 -7.15
CA ILE A 199 -8.23 7.29 -6.63
C ILE A 199 -7.47 8.19 -7.62
N ASP A 200 -7.76 8.09 -8.91
CA ASP A 200 -7.12 8.83 -9.99
C ASP A 200 -7.18 10.35 -9.84
N ILE A 201 -8.14 10.86 -9.06
CA ILE A 201 -8.22 12.29 -8.71
C ILE A 201 -6.93 12.79 -8.03
N LEU A 202 -6.22 11.94 -7.30
CA LEU A 202 -4.98 12.30 -6.61
C LEU A 202 -3.87 12.66 -7.61
N PRO A 203 -3.42 11.75 -8.51
CA PRO A 203 -2.43 12.10 -9.51
C PRO A 203 -2.92 13.18 -10.50
N GLN A 204 -4.19 13.18 -10.89
CA GLN A 204 -4.74 14.23 -11.77
C GLN A 204 -4.62 15.63 -11.14
N THR A 205 -4.92 15.76 -9.85
CA THR A 205 -4.81 17.04 -9.15
C THR A 205 -3.36 17.51 -9.06
N ILE A 206 -2.40 16.60 -8.90
CA ILE A 206 -0.98 16.93 -8.92
C ILE A 206 -0.55 17.35 -10.34
N GLU A 207 -0.89 16.57 -11.38
CA GLU A 207 -0.59 16.90 -12.78
C GLU A 207 -1.13 18.29 -13.16
N ASN A 208 -2.35 18.63 -12.75
CA ASN A 208 -2.97 19.93 -13.03
C ASN A 208 -2.22 21.13 -12.43
N LYS A 209 -1.30 20.90 -11.49
CA LYS A 209 -0.42 21.95 -10.93
C LYS A 209 0.91 22.07 -11.66
N LEU A 210 1.26 21.10 -12.50
CA LEU A 210 2.53 21.06 -13.21
C LEU A 210 2.47 21.84 -14.52
N ASN A 211 3.60 22.38 -14.96
CA ASN A 211 3.70 22.94 -16.29
C ASN A 211 3.77 21.84 -17.35
N SER A 212 2.73 21.72 -18.16
CA SER A 212 2.61 20.68 -19.19
C SER A 212 3.75 20.67 -20.21
N ILE A 213 4.47 21.79 -20.40
CA ILE A 213 5.64 21.84 -21.31
C ILE A 213 6.78 20.92 -20.85
N ASN A 214 6.84 20.60 -19.56
CA ASN A 214 7.85 19.71 -18.98
C ASN A 214 7.45 18.23 -19.07
N MET A 215 6.28 17.92 -19.64
CA MET A 215 5.71 16.57 -19.62
C MET A 215 5.51 16.03 -21.04
N ILE A 216 6.12 14.88 -21.30
CA ILE A 216 6.00 14.12 -22.54
C ILE A 216 5.22 12.85 -22.23
N LYS A 217 3.99 12.75 -22.73
CA LYS A 217 3.10 11.59 -22.57
C LYS A 217 3.04 10.78 -23.87
N GLY A 218 2.68 9.51 -23.78
CA GLY A 218 2.62 8.60 -24.93
C GLY A 218 4.00 8.28 -25.50
N GLU A 219 5.05 8.32 -24.68
CA GLU A 219 6.42 8.12 -25.12
C GLU A 219 7.18 7.17 -24.21
N LYS A 220 7.63 6.05 -24.78
CA LYS A 220 8.34 5.03 -24.02
C LYS A 220 9.84 5.27 -24.04
N VAL A 221 10.47 5.20 -22.87
CA VAL A 221 11.92 5.09 -22.74
C VAL A 221 12.33 3.66 -23.07
N LEU A 222 13.21 3.51 -24.06
CA LEU A 222 13.71 2.22 -24.57
C LEU A 222 14.99 1.77 -23.86
N SER A 223 15.88 2.71 -23.55
CA SER A 223 17.13 2.42 -22.85
C SER A 223 17.64 3.62 -22.04
N ILE A 224 18.46 3.33 -21.03
CA ILE A 224 19.11 4.31 -20.16
C ILE A 224 20.61 4.02 -20.17
N ASN A 225 21.43 5.01 -20.52
CA ASN A 225 22.88 4.94 -20.40
C ASN A 225 23.33 5.78 -19.20
N TYR A 226 23.68 5.12 -18.10
CA TYR A 226 24.08 5.79 -16.86
C TYR A 226 25.45 6.49 -16.93
N GLN A 227 26.37 5.98 -17.77
CA GLN A 227 27.70 6.58 -17.93
C GLN A 227 27.60 7.92 -18.65
N ASN A 228 26.85 7.94 -19.76
CA ASN A 228 26.67 9.12 -20.59
C ASN A 228 25.51 10.01 -20.12
N LYS A 229 24.71 9.53 -19.15
CA LYS A 229 23.51 10.18 -18.61
C LYS A 229 22.49 10.53 -19.71
N THR A 230 22.31 9.61 -20.65
CA THR A 230 21.35 9.75 -21.76
C THR A 230 20.25 8.70 -21.65
N ILE A 231 19.11 9.02 -22.24
CA ILE A 231 18.00 8.09 -22.46
C ILE A 231 17.72 8.02 -23.96
N LYS A 232 17.15 6.92 -24.42
CA LYS A 232 16.62 6.80 -25.78
C LYS A 232 15.12 6.56 -25.71
N THR A 233 14.33 7.25 -26.53
CA THR A 233 12.88 7.09 -26.61
C THR A 233 12.42 6.60 -27.98
N GLU A 234 11.13 6.27 -28.12
CA GLU A 234 10.53 5.83 -29.40
C GLU A 234 10.49 6.92 -30.48
N LYS A 235 10.51 8.21 -30.11
CA LYS A 235 10.49 9.32 -31.08
C LYS A 235 11.89 9.77 -31.53
N GLU A 236 12.93 9.31 -30.84
CA GLU A 236 14.34 9.54 -31.19
C GLU A 236 14.93 8.35 -31.98
N THR A 237 14.31 8.01 -33.11
CA THR A 237 14.94 7.19 -34.16
C THR A 237 15.71 8.06 -35.14
#